data_AF-A0ABD1ZVT2-F1
#
_entry.id   AF-A0ABD1ZVT2-F1
#
_cell.length_a   1.000
_cell.length_b   1.000
_cell.length_c   1.000
_cell.angle_alpha   90.00
_cell.angle_beta   90.00
_cell.angle_gamma   90.00
#
_symmetry.space_group_name_H-M   'P 1'
#
loop_
_entity.id
_entity.type
_entity.pdbx_description
1 polymer ?
#
loop_
_entity_poly.entity_id
_entity_poly.type
_entity_poly.pdbx_seq_one_letter_code
_entity_poly.pdbx_strand_id
1 'polypeptide(L)'
;MQNLQNKILVGGENLLEKAEAQEQLLAAAAIELDQRKSREEQLKKAIEEKEAERIDIEEKYSSLQEEAAGKTKKLARVYTMLMSVKAELSDLQQEHQREMEGLLEGVRGIGRELQLQELIVNNYIPLQYQTMIERYVHWNDDIGEWQLKCVAYTGNNMRKAQVIPPIGNNRDQIQPDMSNIYLTYNTRTDSTFIQPKKVRSRSGVPRPTTAHRRTPH
;
A
#
# COMPACT_ATOMS: atom_id res chain seq x y z
N MET A 1 -13.95 101.88 -64.80
CA MET A 1 -15.10 101.63 -63.89
C MET A 1 -16.43 101.37 -64.63
N GLN A 2 -16.47 101.11 -65.95
CA GLN A 2 -17.72 100.83 -66.71
C GLN A 2 -17.78 99.41 -67.32
N ASN A 3 -16.68 98.66 -67.31
CA ASN A 3 -16.61 97.31 -67.90
C ASN A 3 -17.16 96.19 -67.01
N LEU A 4 -17.37 96.45 -65.72
CA LEU A 4 -18.13 95.54 -64.85
C LEU A 4 -19.64 95.73 -65.03
N GLN A 5 -20.08 96.97 -65.22
CA GLN A 5 -21.49 97.33 -65.28
C GLN A 5 -22.17 96.84 -66.57
N ASN A 6 -21.48 96.91 -67.72
CA ASN A 6 -22.00 96.44 -69.00
C ASN A 6 -21.94 94.91 -69.18
N LYS A 7 -21.21 94.20 -68.31
CA LYS A 7 -21.10 92.73 -68.34
C LYS A 7 -22.09 92.03 -67.41
N ILE A 8 -22.81 92.80 -66.60
CA ILE A 8 -23.89 92.33 -65.72
C ILE A 8 -25.27 92.49 -66.40
N LEU A 9 -25.40 93.29 -67.47
CA LEU A 9 -26.70 93.68 -68.04
C LEU A 9 -27.12 92.95 -69.34
N VAL A 10 -26.22 92.26 -70.07
CA VAL A 10 -26.54 91.69 -71.42
C VAL A 10 -26.05 90.26 -71.60
N GLY A 11 -26.24 89.42 -70.58
CA GLY A 11 -26.09 87.97 -70.68
C GLY A 11 -27.17 87.33 -69.82
N GLY A 12 -28.10 86.61 -70.45
CA GLY A 12 -29.22 85.96 -69.77
C GLY A 12 -28.76 85.03 -68.65
N GLU A 13 -29.54 85.07 -67.57
CA GLU A 13 -29.34 84.48 -66.24
C GLU A 13 -28.47 85.30 -65.27
N ASN A 14 -29.16 85.71 -64.21
CA ASN A 14 -28.75 86.55 -63.10
C ASN A 14 -27.56 85.91 -62.35
N LEU A 15 -26.34 86.22 -62.79
CA LEU A 15 -25.09 85.59 -62.30
C LEU A 15 -24.90 85.75 -60.79
N LEU A 16 -25.40 86.86 -60.22
CA LEU A 16 -25.38 87.15 -58.79
C LEU A 16 -26.37 86.27 -58.02
N GLU A 17 -27.59 86.11 -58.55
CA GLU A 17 -28.64 85.25 -57.95
C GLU A 17 -28.26 83.76 -58.01
N LYS A 18 -27.59 83.33 -59.09
CA LYS A 18 -27.01 81.97 -59.17
C LYS A 18 -25.88 81.74 -58.16
N ALA A 19 -25.07 82.76 -57.90
CA ALA A 19 -24.01 82.69 -56.89
C ALA A 19 -24.59 82.61 -55.48
N GLU A 20 -25.61 83.42 -55.17
CA GLU A 20 -26.32 83.39 -53.89
C GLU A 20 -27.05 82.05 -53.67
N ALA A 21 -27.71 81.51 -54.70
CA ALA A 21 -28.33 80.19 -54.63
C ALA A 21 -27.30 79.05 -54.43
N GLN A 22 -26.13 79.14 -55.06
CA GLN A 22 -25.02 78.20 -54.82
C GLN A 22 -24.46 78.32 -53.40
N GLU A 23 -24.34 79.53 -52.86
CA GLU A 23 -23.87 79.76 -51.49
C GLU A 23 -24.85 79.17 -50.46
N GLN A 24 -26.16 79.35 -50.66
CA GLN A 24 -27.19 78.73 -49.80
C GLN A 24 -27.18 77.19 -49.87
N LEU A 25 -26.99 76.62 -51.07
CA LEU A 25 -26.84 75.15 -51.24
C LEU A 25 -25.58 74.62 -50.56
N LEU A 26 -24.45 75.31 -50.67
CA LEU A 26 -23.21 74.95 -49.98
C LEU A 26 -23.35 75.03 -48.47
N ALA A 27 -24.03 76.06 -47.94
CA ALA A 27 -24.30 76.19 -46.52
C ALA A 27 -25.22 75.06 -46.00
N ALA A 28 -26.28 74.72 -46.73
CA ALA A 28 -27.16 73.60 -46.38
C ALA A 28 -26.42 72.26 -46.40
N ALA A 29 -25.58 72.02 -47.42
CA ALA A 29 -24.76 70.82 -47.52
C ALA A 29 -23.71 70.74 -46.39
N ALA A 30 -23.10 71.86 -46.00
CA ALA A 30 -22.17 71.92 -44.88
C ALA A 30 -22.82 71.53 -43.55
N ILE A 31 -24.03 72.05 -43.29
CA ILE A 31 -24.82 71.70 -42.09
C ILE A 31 -25.16 70.21 -42.08
N GLU A 32 -25.58 69.64 -43.22
CA GLU A 32 -25.88 68.21 -43.31
C GLU A 32 -24.63 67.35 -43.07
N LEU A 33 -23.49 67.76 -43.62
CA LEU A 33 -22.22 67.07 -43.47
C LEU A 33 -21.73 67.07 -42.02
N ASP A 34 -21.89 68.18 -41.31
CA ASP A 34 -21.58 68.27 -39.88
C ASP A 34 -22.52 67.41 -39.02
N GLN A 35 -23.82 67.35 -39.34
CA GLN A 35 -24.74 66.44 -38.68
C GLN A 35 -24.38 64.97 -38.91
N ARG A 36 -23.97 64.60 -40.13
CA ARG A 36 -23.50 63.25 -40.45
C ARG A 36 -22.23 62.90 -39.67
N LYS A 37 -21.24 63.80 -39.66
CA LYS A 37 -20.02 63.64 -38.86
C LYS A 37 -20.31 63.45 -37.38
N SER A 38 -21.22 64.25 -36.81
CA SER A 38 -21.60 64.13 -35.40
C SER A 38 -22.26 62.79 -35.09
N ARG A 39 -23.15 62.30 -35.96
CA ARG A 39 -23.76 60.95 -35.80
C ARG A 39 -22.71 59.84 -35.95
N GLU A 40 -21.82 59.94 -36.92
CA GLU A 40 -20.71 58.98 -37.09
C GLU A 40 -19.82 58.93 -35.84
N GLU A 41 -19.49 60.08 -35.26
CA GLU A 41 -18.69 60.14 -34.03
C GLU A 41 -19.43 59.53 -32.82
N GLN A 42 -20.72 59.78 -32.68
CA GLN A 42 -21.56 59.17 -31.65
C GLN A 42 -21.63 57.65 -31.79
N LEU A 43 -21.85 57.15 -33.01
CA LEU A 43 -21.86 55.73 -33.31
C LEU A 43 -20.50 55.09 -33.03
N LYS A 44 -19.40 55.77 -33.42
CA LYS A 44 -18.05 55.29 -33.15
C LYS A 44 -17.76 55.18 -31.64
N LYS A 45 -18.16 56.18 -30.85
CA LYS A 45 -18.05 56.14 -29.38
C LYS A 45 -18.88 55.01 -28.77
N ALA A 46 -20.10 54.80 -29.25
CA ALA A 46 -20.96 53.72 -28.78
C ALA A 46 -20.38 52.32 -29.11
N ILE A 47 -19.77 52.17 -30.29
CA ILE A 47 -19.07 50.93 -30.67
C ILE A 47 -17.88 50.70 -29.74
N GLU A 48 -17.05 51.72 -29.51
CA GLU A 48 -15.87 51.63 -28.62
C GLU A 48 -16.26 51.26 -27.18
N GLU A 49 -17.34 51.84 -26.65
CA GLU A 49 -17.86 51.49 -25.32
C GLU A 49 -18.35 50.04 -25.26
N LYS A 50 -19.05 49.56 -26.30
CA LYS A 50 -19.50 48.17 -26.38
C LYS A 50 -18.35 47.18 -26.54
N GLU A 51 -17.32 47.55 -27.28
CA GLU A 51 -16.10 46.76 -27.41
C GLU A 51 -15.34 46.68 -26.08
N ALA A 52 -15.22 47.79 -25.35
CA ALA A 52 -14.63 47.81 -24.02
C ALA A 52 -15.42 46.94 -23.02
N GLU A 53 -16.75 47.05 -22.97
CA GLU A 53 -17.61 46.18 -22.15
C GLU A 53 -17.41 44.69 -22.50
N ARG A 54 -17.30 44.37 -23.80
CA ARG A 54 -17.08 42.99 -24.25
C ARG A 54 -15.73 42.46 -23.76
N ILE A 55 -14.67 43.26 -23.87
CA ILE A 55 -13.33 42.89 -23.40
C ILE A 55 -13.33 42.65 -21.89
N ASP A 56 -13.92 43.56 -21.11
CA ASP A 56 -14.04 43.42 -19.65
C ASP A 56 -14.74 42.13 -19.23
N ILE A 57 -15.80 41.76 -19.96
CA ILE A 57 -16.55 40.52 -19.72
C ILE A 57 -15.68 39.31 -20.07
N GLU A 58 -15.00 39.32 -21.22
CA GLU A 58 -14.12 38.23 -21.67
C GLU A 58 -12.97 37.99 -20.67
N GLU A 59 -12.34 39.05 -20.16
CA GLU A 59 -11.30 38.95 -19.13
C GLU A 59 -11.83 38.35 -17.82
N LYS A 60 -13.02 38.78 -17.36
CA LYS A 60 -13.67 38.22 -16.15
C LYS A 60 -13.98 36.73 -16.31
N TYR A 61 -14.52 36.32 -17.45
CA TYR A 61 -14.82 34.91 -17.73
C TYR A 61 -13.54 34.06 -17.83
N SER A 62 -12.50 34.59 -18.46
CA SER A 62 -11.19 33.92 -18.54
C SER A 62 -10.58 33.70 -17.16
N SER A 63 -10.59 34.73 -16.30
CA SER A 63 -10.12 34.63 -14.91
C SER A 63 -10.91 33.59 -14.10
N LEU A 64 -12.24 33.59 -14.22
CA LEU A 64 -13.10 32.63 -13.52
C LEU A 64 -12.85 31.19 -13.98
N GLN A 65 -12.64 30.99 -15.29
CA GLN A 65 -12.33 29.68 -15.86
C GLN A 65 -10.97 29.16 -15.36
N GLU A 66 -9.96 30.02 -15.29
CA GLU A 66 -8.65 29.66 -14.76
C GLU A 66 -8.73 29.27 -13.28
N GLU A 67 -9.51 30.00 -12.48
CA GLU A 67 -9.73 29.67 -11.06
C GLU A 67 -10.44 28.31 -10.91
N ALA A 68 -11.49 28.06 -11.70
CA ALA A 68 -12.22 26.79 -11.70
C ALA A 68 -11.32 25.61 -12.10
N ALA A 69 -10.49 25.78 -13.14
CA ALA A 69 -9.51 24.78 -13.55
C ALA A 69 -8.46 24.53 -12.46
N GLY A 70 -7.96 25.59 -11.83
CA GLY A 70 -7.02 25.51 -10.72
C GLY A 70 -7.57 24.75 -9.51
N LYS A 71 -8.82 25.06 -9.12
CA LYS A 71 -9.53 24.35 -8.04
C LYS A 71 -9.76 22.88 -8.38
N THR A 72 -10.19 22.58 -9.61
CA THR A 72 -10.42 21.20 -10.07
C THR A 72 -9.14 20.37 -10.04
N LYS A 73 -8.00 20.94 -10.47
CA LYS A 73 -6.69 20.28 -10.40
C LYS A 73 -6.21 20.02 -8.97
N LYS A 74 -6.52 20.93 -8.04
CA LYS A 74 -6.24 20.73 -6.61
C LYS A 74 -7.11 19.61 -6.03
N LEU A 75 -8.41 19.61 -6.34
CA LEU A 75 -9.35 18.58 -5.91
C LEU A 75 -8.91 17.20 -6.41
N ALA A 76 -8.58 17.07 -7.70
CA ALA A 76 -8.10 15.82 -8.27
C ALA A 76 -6.87 15.28 -7.53
N ARG A 77 -5.89 16.14 -7.21
CA ARG A 77 -4.70 15.76 -6.44
C ARG A 77 -5.05 15.25 -5.03
N VAL A 78 -5.88 15.99 -4.31
CA VAL A 78 -6.32 15.60 -2.96
C VAL A 78 -7.11 14.30 -3.00
N TYR A 79 -7.95 14.12 -4.02
CA TYR A 79 -8.71 12.89 -4.21
C TYR A 79 -7.79 11.69 -4.45
N THR A 80 -6.77 11.81 -5.29
CA THR A 80 -5.77 10.76 -5.49
C THR A 80 -5.04 10.41 -4.19
N MET A 81 -4.63 11.42 -3.41
CA MET A 81 -3.98 11.21 -2.12
C MET A 81 -4.92 10.54 -1.09
N LEU A 82 -6.19 10.91 -1.09
CA LEU A 82 -7.20 10.28 -0.25
C LEU A 82 -7.35 8.80 -0.63
N MET A 83 -7.41 8.48 -1.92
CA MET A 83 -7.53 7.11 -2.39
C MET A 83 -6.28 6.28 -2.08
N SER A 84 -5.07 6.86 -2.16
CA SER A 84 -3.85 6.15 -1.77
C SER A 84 -3.85 5.83 -0.27
N VAL A 85 -4.16 6.79 0.59
CA VAL A 85 -4.23 6.56 2.04
C VAL A 85 -5.33 5.54 2.41
N LYS A 86 -6.46 5.55 1.69
CA LYS A 86 -7.49 4.51 1.89
C LYS A 86 -7.01 3.12 1.51
N ALA A 87 -6.24 2.99 0.43
CA ALA A 87 -5.65 1.71 0.04
C ALA A 87 -4.64 1.25 1.10
N GLU A 88 -3.73 2.13 1.52
CA GLU A 88 -2.76 1.85 2.59
C GLU A 88 -3.44 1.41 3.90
N LEU A 89 -4.54 2.08 4.29
CA LEU A 89 -5.31 1.70 5.48
C LEU A 89 -5.91 0.29 5.34
N SER A 90 -6.45 -0.04 4.16
CA SER A 90 -7.00 -1.37 3.88
C SER A 90 -5.91 -2.45 3.96
N ASP A 91 -4.73 -2.17 3.41
CA ASP A 91 -3.60 -3.10 3.44
C ASP A 91 -3.11 -3.34 4.86
N LEU A 92 -2.95 -2.28 5.66
CA LEU A 92 -2.58 -2.35 7.08
C LEU A 92 -3.60 -3.13 7.91
N GLN A 93 -4.90 -2.91 7.69
CA GLN A 93 -5.95 -3.67 8.37
C GLN A 93 -5.88 -5.16 8.04
N GLN A 94 -5.61 -5.50 6.79
CA GLN A 94 -5.48 -6.89 6.37
C GLN A 94 -4.22 -7.55 6.96
N GLU A 95 -3.10 -6.84 7.00
CA GLU A 95 -1.87 -7.31 7.64
C GLU A 95 -2.09 -7.54 9.14
N HIS A 96 -2.66 -6.56 9.84
CA HIS A 96 -2.98 -6.69 11.26
C HIS A 96 -3.89 -7.88 11.53
N GLN A 97 -4.92 -8.10 10.70
CA GLN A 97 -5.79 -9.26 10.84
C GLN A 97 -5.02 -10.59 10.70
N ARG A 98 -4.11 -10.69 9.71
CA ARG A 98 -3.27 -11.88 9.54
C ARG A 98 -2.33 -12.11 10.72
N GLU A 99 -1.73 -11.06 11.25
CA GLU A 99 -0.87 -11.14 12.45
C GLU A 99 -1.66 -11.61 13.67
N MET A 100 -2.86 -11.04 13.88
CA MET A 100 -3.76 -11.45 14.96
C MET A 100 -4.16 -12.92 14.83
N GLU A 101 -4.51 -13.38 13.62
CA GLU A 101 -4.81 -14.78 13.37
C GLU A 101 -3.60 -15.68 13.65
N GLY A 102 -2.40 -15.28 13.25
CA GLY A 102 -1.16 -16.00 13.53
C GLY A 102 -0.88 -16.12 15.03
N LEU A 103 -1.05 -15.02 15.78
CA LEU A 103 -0.88 -15.00 17.23
C LEU A 103 -1.93 -15.88 17.92
N LEU A 104 -3.19 -15.82 17.50
CA LEU A 104 -4.25 -16.66 18.04
C LEU A 104 -4.01 -18.15 17.75
N GLU A 105 -3.52 -18.50 16.56
CA GLU A 105 -3.13 -19.89 16.27
C GLU A 105 -1.93 -20.33 17.12
N GLY A 106 -0.96 -19.44 17.36
CA GLY A 106 0.13 -19.68 18.31
C GLY A 106 -0.37 -20.00 19.72
N VAL A 107 -1.30 -19.18 20.24
CA VAL A 107 -1.94 -19.41 21.55
C VAL A 107 -2.67 -20.75 21.59
N ARG A 108 -3.43 -21.10 20.53
CA ARG A 108 -4.10 -22.39 20.43
C ARG A 108 -3.10 -23.55 20.38
N GLY A 109 -2.00 -23.39 19.65
CA GLY A 109 -0.91 -24.37 19.58
C GLY A 109 -0.29 -24.65 20.94
N ILE A 110 0.13 -23.60 21.63
CA ILE A 110 0.68 -23.69 23.00
C ILE A 110 -0.34 -24.29 23.96
N GLY A 111 -1.61 -23.89 23.85
CA GLY A 111 -2.69 -24.46 24.68
C GLY A 111 -2.87 -25.96 24.49
N ARG A 112 -2.84 -26.44 23.24
CA ARG A 112 -2.89 -27.88 22.93
C ARG A 112 -1.68 -28.63 23.46
N GLU A 113 -0.48 -28.05 23.31
CA GLU A 113 0.75 -28.65 23.83
C GLU A 113 0.74 -28.74 25.35
N LEU A 114 0.35 -27.66 26.04
CA LEU A 114 0.21 -27.65 27.50
C LEU A 114 -0.77 -28.73 27.97
N GLN A 115 -1.96 -28.82 27.36
CA GLN A 115 -2.94 -29.85 27.69
C GLN A 115 -2.39 -31.26 27.48
N LEU A 116 -1.61 -31.48 26.42
CA LEU A 116 -0.95 -32.76 26.19
C LEU A 116 0.08 -33.07 27.28
N GLN A 117 0.93 -32.11 27.64
CA GLN A 117 1.93 -32.29 28.70
C GLN A 117 1.27 -32.57 30.05
N GLU A 118 0.21 -31.82 30.39
CA GLU A 118 -0.60 -32.06 31.60
C GLU A 118 -1.19 -33.48 31.61
N LEU A 119 -1.75 -33.94 30.49
CA LEU A 119 -2.29 -35.29 30.38
C LEU A 119 -1.21 -36.35 30.60
N ILE A 120 -0.04 -36.18 29.98
CA ILE A 120 1.11 -37.08 30.15
C ILE A 120 1.55 -37.11 31.62
N VAL A 121 1.75 -35.94 32.23
CA VAL A 121 2.17 -35.81 33.64
C VAL A 121 1.15 -36.49 34.56
N ASN A 122 -0.13 -36.22 34.37
CA ASN A 122 -1.22 -36.77 35.19
C ASN A 122 -1.39 -38.29 35.03
N ASN A 123 -1.10 -38.85 33.85
CA ASN A 123 -1.26 -40.29 33.61
C ASN A 123 -0.04 -41.10 34.08
N TYR A 124 1.18 -40.56 33.88
CA TYR A 124 2.41 -41.33 34.06
C TYR A 124 3.19 -40.99 35.35
N ILE A 125 2.93 -39.87 36.01
CA ILE A 125 3.64 -39.46 37.23
C ILE A 125 2.64 -39.38 38.40
N PRO A 126 2.77 -40.23 39.43
CA PRO A 126 1.97 -40.13 40.64
C PRO A 126 2.08 -38.76 41.32
N LEU A 127 0.97 -38.27 41.87
CA LEU A 127 0.85 -36.94 42.48
C LEU A 127 1.94 -36.63 43.53
N GLN A 128 2.30 -37.63 44.36
CA GLN A 128 3.33 -37.45 45.39
C GLN A 128 4.70 -37.07 44.80
N TYR A 129 5.06 -37.64 43.65
CA TYR A 129 6.29 -37.31 42.96
C TYR A 129 6.21 -35.98 42.23
N GLN A 130 5.04 -35.61 41.69
CA GLN A 130 4.81 -34.27 41.12
C GLN A 130 5.07 -33.19 42.17
N THR A 131 4.43 -33.29 43.35
CA THR A 131 4.62 -32.34 44.46
C THR A 131 6.08 -32.29 44.94
N MET A 132 6.78 -33.43 44.92
CA MET A 132 8.21 -33.47 45.24
C MET A 132 9.02 -32.70 44.20
N ILE A 133 8.79 -32.93 42.90
CA ILE A 133 9.50 -32.24 41.82
C ILE A 133 9.25 -30.73 41.89
N GLU A 134 8.00 -30.29 42.04
CA GLU A 134 7.63 -28.87 42.14
C GLU A 134 8.35 -28.15 43.29
N ARG A 135 8.54 -28.82 44.43
CA ARG A 135 9.25 -28.24 45.59
C ARG A 135 10.74 -28.02 45.34
N TYR A 136 11.36 -28.86 44.51
CA TYR A 136 12.80 -28.88 44.30
C TYR A 136 13.25 -28.29 42.96
N VAL A 137 12.31 -27.93 42.09
CA VAL A 137 12.58 -27.24 40.84
C VAL A 137 12.67 -25.73 41.08
N HIS A 138 13.57 -25.06 40.35
CA HIS A 138 13.60 -23.61 40.28
C HIS A 138 13.98 -23.18 38.87
N TRP A 139 13.50 -22.00 38.48
CA TRP A 139 13.93 -21.37 37.24
C TRP A 139 15.32 -20.75 37.45
N ASN A 140 16.18 -20.85 36.43
CA ASN A 140 17.48 -20.19 36.42
C ASN A 140 17.48 -19.16 35.28
N ASP A 141 17.42 -17.87 35.63
CA ASP A 141 17.36 -16.77 34.66
C ASP A 141 18.64 -16.60 33.83
N ASP A 142 19.81 -16.97 34.36
CA ASP A 142 21.09 -16.81 33.67
C ASP A 142 21.25 -17.79 32.50
N ILE A 143 20.64 -18.97 32.62
CA ILE A 143 20.72 -20.05 31.63
C ILE A 143 19.40 -20.15 30.84
N GLY A 144 18.29 -19.66 31.39
CA GLY A 144 16.97 -19.71 30.78
C GLY A 144 16.36 -21.12 30.80
N GLU A 145 16.64 -21.91 31.84
CA GLU A 145 16.17 -23.30 31.96
C GLU A 145 15.69 -23.63 33.38
N TRP A 146 14.75 -24.59 33.48
CA TRP A 146 14.34 -25.18 34.75
C TRP A 146 15.41 -26.12 35.28
N GLN A 147 15.85 -25.88 36.53
CA GLN A 147 16.84 -26.71 37.21
C GLN A 147 16.20 -27.43 38.39
N LEU A 148 16.40 -28.75 38.45
CA LEU A 148 15.97 -29.57 39.57
C LEU A 148 17.16 -29.78 40.51
N LYS A 149 16.95 -29.60 41.82
CA LYS A 149 17.99 -29.84 42.82
C LYS A 149 18.38 -31.31 42.86
N CYS A 150 19.67 -31.59 43.04
CA CYS A 150 20.21 -32.94 43.18
C CYS A 150 19.94 -33.90 41.99
N VAL A 151 19.74 -33.37 40.77
CA VAL A 151 19.45 -34.15 39.55
C VAL A 151 20.45 -35.28 39.28
N ALA A 152 21.72 -35.11 39.66
CA ALA A 152 22.77 -36.12 39.53
C ALA A 152 22.44 -37.45 40.23
N TYR A 153 21.63 -37.41 41.30
CA TYR A 153 21.24 -38.57 42.10
C TYR A 153 19.93 -39.23 41.65
N THR A 154 19.34 -38.77 40.54
CA THR A 154 18.17 -39.44 39.95
C THR A 154 18.60 -40.73 39.25
N GLY A 155 17.75 -41.75 39.29
CA GLY A 155 18.08 -43.08 38.77
C GLY A 155 18.56 -43.11 37.31
N ASN A 156 18.05 -42.20 36.46
CA ASN A 156 18.47 -42.09 35.07
C ASN A 156 19.91 -41.56 34.92
N ASN A 157 20.29 -40.57 35.74
CA ASN A 157 21.65 -40.01 35.74
C ASN A 157 22.65 -40.93 36.45
N MET A 158 22.24 -41.60 37.53
CA MET A 158 23.08 -42.59 38.21
C MET A 158 23.39 -43.79 37.32
N ARG A 159 22.44 -44.30 36.52
CA ARG A 159 22.69 -45.38 35.55
C ARG A 159 23.65 -44.96 34.44
N LYS A 160 23.56 -43.71 33.97
CA LYS A 160 24.54 -43.15 33.01
C LYS A 160 25.93 -43.00 33.63
N ALA A 161 26.03 -42.69 34.92
CA ALA A 161 27.30 -42.66 35.64
C ALA A 161 27.86 -44.07 35.92
N GLN A 162 26.99 -45.08 36.04
CA GLN A 162 27.34 -46.50 36.09
C GLN A 162 27.60 -47.07 34.69
N VAL A 163 28.42 -46.40 33.87
CA VAL A 163 29.02 -47.08 32.71
C VAL A 163 29.90 -48.18 33.27
N ILE A 164 29.37 -49.40 33.21
CA ILE A 164 30.10 -50.62 33.56
C ILE A 164 31.40 -50.60 32.74
N PRO A 165 32.60 -50.78 33.33
CA PRO A 165 33.82 -50.92 32.54
C PRO A 165 33.60 -52.04 31.51
N PRO A 166 34.22 -52.02 30.32
CA PRO A 166 34.03 -53.09 29.36
C PRO A 166 34.59 -54.37 29.98
N ILE A 167 33.71 -55.16 30.58
CA ILE A 167 34.00 -56.54 30.96
C ILE A 167 34.19 -57.23 29.62
N GLY A 168 35.44 -57.61 29.36
CA GLY A 168 35.88 -58.10 28.06
C GLY A 168 34.96 -59.19 27.50
N ASN A 169 34.70 -59.08 26.19
CA ASN A 169 34.31 -60.14 25.25
C ASN A 169 33.77 -61.45 25.87
N ASN A 170 32.64 -61.40 26.56
CA ASN A 170 31.84 -62.60 26.83
C ASN A 170 30.47 -62.42 26.17
N ARG A 171 30.30 -63.10 25.04
CA ARG A 171 29.18 -63.00 24.11
C ARG A 171 27.90 -63.72 24.58
N ASP A 172 27.78 -64.08 25.85
CA ASP A 172 26.65 -64.86 26.36
C ASP A 172 25.96 -64.16 27.53
N GLN A 173 25.48 -62.93 27.32
CA GLN A 173 24.38 -62.39 28.12
C GLN A 173 23.08 -62.65 27.36
N ILE A 174 22.39 -63.73 27.73
CA ILE A 174 21.04 -64.02 27.27
C ILE A 174 20.15 -62.87 27.73
N GLN A 175 19.72 -62.03 26.79
CA GLN A 175 18.67 -61.05 27.06
C GLN A 175 17.39 -61.82 27.43
N PRO A 176 16.79 -61.60 28.60
CA PRO A 176 15.51 -62.25 28.92
C PRO A 176 14.47 -61.80 27.90
N ASP A 177 13.79 -62.77 27.29
CA ASP A 177 12.78 -62.51 26.26
C ASP A 177 11.56 -61.81 26.86
N MET A 178 11.45 -60.50 26.61
CA MET A 178 10.36 -59.65 27.08
C MET A 178 9.15 -59.69 26.14
N SER A 179 9.12 -60.61 25.16
CA SER A 179 8.02 -60.76 24.19
C SER A 179 6.66 -61.00 24.86
N ASN A 180 6.64 -61.61 26.05
CA ASN A 180 5.42 -61.91 26.80
C ASN A 180 4.87 -60.73 27.63
N ILE A 181 5.59 -59.61 27.71
CA ILE A 181 5.21 -58.44 28.52
C ILE A 181 4.40 -57.42 27.71
N TYR A 182 4.57 -57.43 26.38
CA TYR A 182 3.87 -56.50 25.49
C TYR A 182 2.65 -57.18 24.88
N LEU A 183 1.46 -56.75 25.32
CA LEU A 183 0.21 -57.13 24.67
C LEU A 183 0.15 -56.42 23.31
N THR A 184 0.48 -57.13 22.23
CA THR A 184 0.35 -56.60 20.87
C THR A 184 -1.14 -56.59 20.50
N TYR A 185 -1.75 -55.41 20.46
CA TYR A 185 -3.09 -55.23 19.93
C TYR A 185 -3.07 -55.37 18.41
N ASN A 186 -3.09 -56.61 17.93
CA ASN A 186 -3.54 -56.87 16.57
C ASN A 186 -4.33 -58.18 16.53
N THR A 187 -5.55 -58.11 17.08
CA THR A 187 -6.55 -59.16 16.98
C THR A 187 -7.82 -58.62 16.34
N ARG A 188 -7.76 -58.27 15.05
CA ARG A 188 -8.81 -58.64 14.08
C ARG A 188 -8.51 -58.12 12.67
N THR A 189 -8.35 -59.08 11.77
CA THR A 189 -8.99 -59.27 10.45
C THR A 189 -7.99 -59.57 9.34
N ASP A 190 -8.25 -60.68 8.67
CA ASP A 190 -7.55 -61.21 7.51
C ASP A 190 -7.30 -60.16 6.42
N SER A 191 -6.06 -60.08 5.96
CA SER A 191 -5.77 -59.72 4.57
C SER A 191 -4.40 -60.25 4.19
N THR A 192 -4.41 -61.24 3.31
CA THR A 192 -3.31 -61.68 2.45
C THR A 192 -2.49 -60.48 1.94
N PHE A 193 -1.28 -60.29 2.44
CA PHE A 193 -0.29 -59.44 1.78
C PHE A 193 1.10 -60.08 1.80
N ILE A 194 1.53 -60.40 0.59
CA ILE A 194 2.85 -60.92 0.21
C ILE A 194 3.93 -59.93 0.67
N GLN A 195 4.97 -60.42 1.36
CA GLN A 195 6.16 -59.62 1.63
C GLN A 195 6.90 -59.29 0.32
N PRO A 196 7.14 -58.01 -0.03
CA PRO A 196 8.04 -57.70 -1.12
C PRO A 196 9.49 -57.85 -0.66
N LYS A 197 10.28 -58.56 -1.47
CA LYS A 197 11.74 -58.73 -1.31
C LYS A 197 12.42 -57.36 -1.27
N LYS A 198 13.36 -57.19 -0.33
CA LYS A 198 14.22 -56.01 -0.18
C LYS A 198 15.09 -55.82 -1.43
N VAL A 199 14.81 -54.80 -2.22
CA VAL A 199 15.74 -54.28 -3.24
C VAL A 199 16.60 -53.22 -2.56
N ARG A 200 17.92 -53.45 -2.58
CA ARG A 200 18.92 -52.57 -1.99
C ARG A 200 19.21 -51.40 -2.94
N SER A 201 18.55 -50.27 -2.75
CA SER A 201 18.85 -49.04 -3.48
C SER A 201 20.03 -48.31 -2.83
N ARG A 202 21.14 -48.18 -3.55
CA ARG A 202 22.22 -47.23 -3.24
C ARG A 202 21.74 -45.83 -3.60
N SER A 203 21.45 -44.97 -2.62
CA SER A 203 21.29 -43.53 -2.87
C SER A 203 22.65 -42.83 -2.79
N GLY A 204 23.14 -42.35 -3.93
CA GLY A 204 24.26 -41.43 -4.00
C GLY A 204 23.81 -40.01 -3.67
N VAL A 205 24.05 -39.58 -2.43
CA VAL A 205 24.11 -38.16 -2.07
C VAL A 205 25.29 -38.02 -1.10
N PRO A 206 26.38 -37.32 -1.46
CA PRO A 206 27.50 -37.13 -0.56
C PRO A 206 27.13 -36.15 0.56
N ARG A 207 27.48 -36.55 1.79
CA ARG A 207 27.35 -35.75 3.03
C ARG A 207 28.25 -34.50 2.93
N PRO A 208 27.79 -33.30 3.34
CA PRO A 208 28.64 -32.12 3.34
C PRO A 208 29.72 -32.26 4.41
N THR A 209 30.97 -32.09 3.99
CA THR A 209 32.16 -32.07 4.83
C THR A 209 32.41 -30.65 5.33
N THR A 210 32.34 -30.46 6.65
CA THR A 210 32.75 -29.21 7.30
C THR A 210 34.25 -29.28 7.55
N ALA A 211 35.06 -28.71 6.64
CA ALA A 211 36.48 -28.50 6.87
C ALA A 211 36.76 -26.99 6.94
N HIS A 212 37.16 -26.52 8.11
CA HIS A 212 37.66 -25.16 8.34
C HIS A 212 38.91 -24.90 7.49
N ARG A 213 38.84 -23.86 6.64
CA ARG A 213 40.01 -23.32 5.93
C ARG A 213 40.61 -22.18 6.76
N ARG A 214 41.80 -22.41 7.31
CA ARG A 214 42.67 -21.35 7.83
C ARG A 214 43.19 -20.52 6.65
N THR A 215 43.11 -19.21 6.73
CA THR A 215 43.77 -18.25 5.83
C THR A 215 45.21 -18.02 6.26
N PRO A 216 46.20 -18.02 5.35
CA PRO A 216 47.46 -17.34 5.60
C PRO A 216 47.39 -15.88 5.14
N HIS A 217 48.22 -15.07 5.79
CA HIS A 217 48.53 -13.67 5.49
C HIS A 217 48.95 -13.42 4.03
#